data_AF-A0A518I415-F1
#
_entry.id   AF-A0A518I415-F1
#
_cell.length_a   1.000
_cell.length_b   1.000
_cell.length_c   1.000
_cell.angle_alpha   90.00
_cell.angle_beta   90.00
_cell.angle_gamma   90.00
#
_symmetry.space_group_name_H-M   'P 1'
#
loop_
_entity.id
_entity.type
_entity.pdbx_description
1 polymer ?
#
loop_
_entity_poly.entity_id
_entity_poly.type
_entity_poly.pdbx_seq_one_letter_code
_entity_poly.pdbx_strand_id
1 'polypeptide(L)'
;MLCVPRLIALALICSGFAATLHARTWTDKTGAYTLDAELFAFNQEHVVVQRNDGEMGMFPIDVLSDADKAYLQSEEAARLSGANLDKEQAWTMKDGYRLVGRIVDYAKMKVTVQRRRAKSWINDRQYKSLPPVYQVIIRKSLEHLEGIEDVDDRKFDAWLLKQKGQPRVFDIEGVVIELKDGNEYTVPFFLFSNESLKILKTGWDEWLAAHGDAGQDDYEAKNDESFRLQSMAAAMQHQRAINREIAVANLAMNSVTAGLTSFWEVTLYPNQGNMASPGWVVVPGRNSQQAKFNALRQYPGFTVGPIRKVSR
;
A
#
# COMPACT_ATOMS: atom_id res chain seq x y z
N MET A 1 -18.11 -69.00 -21.76
CA MET A 1 -17.43 -68.07 -22.69
C MET A 1 -18.34 -66.86 -22.88
N LEU A 2 -18.04 -65.75 -22.20
CA LEU A 2 -18.78 -64.49 -22.24
C LEU A 2 -17.83 -63.42 -22.76
N CYS A 3 -18.21 -62.71 -23.82
CA CYS A 3 -17.48 -61.57 -24.34
C CYS A 3 -18.42 -60.36 -24.29
N VAL A 4 -18.10 -59.37 -23.47
CA VAL A 4 -18.76 -58.05 -23.40
C VAL A 4 -17.66 -57.01 -23.63
N PRO A 5 -17.78 -56.09 -24.60
CA PRO A 5 -16.82 -55.02 -24.76
C PRO A 5 -17.18 -53.86 -23.83
N ARG A 6 -16.22 -53.44 -22.99
CA ARG A 6 -16.31 -52.23 -22.17
C ARG A 6 -16.03 -51.00 -23.05
N LEU A 7 -17.03 -50.14 -23.19
CA LEU A 7 -16.87 -48.74 -23.65
C LEU A 7 -16.12 -47.95 -22.57
N ILE A 8 -14.96 -47.40 -22.92
CA ILE A 8 -14.21 -46.44 -22.10
C ILE A 8 -14.71 -45.04 -22.50
N ALA A 9 -15.48 -44.40 -21.62
CA ALA A 9 -15.85 -43.00 -21.75
C ALA A 9 -14.70 -42.13 -21.21
N LEU A 10 -14.06 -41.38 -22.10
CA LEU A 10 -13.03 -40.40 -21.79
C LEU A 10 -13.71 -39.13 -21.25
N ALA A 11 -13.66 -38.92 -19.94
CA ALA A 11 -14.14 -37.70 -19.31
C ALA A 11 -13.13 -36.56 -19.56
N LEU A 12 -13.50 -35.63 -20.44
CA LEU A 12 -12.79 -34.37 -20.66
C LEU A 12 -13.00 -33.48 -19.42
N ILE A 13 -12.01 -33.43 -18.53
CA ILE A 13 -11.99 -32.48 -17.41
C ILE A 13 -11.59 -31.12 -17.99
N CYS A 14 -12.58 -30.25 -18.19
CA CYS A 14 -12.36 -28.84 -18.43
C CYS A 14 -11.78 -28.20 -17.16
N SER A 15 -10.46 -28.15 -17.06
CA SER A 15 -9.77 -27.30 -16.09
C SER A 15 -10.11 -25.84 -16.37
N GLY A 16 -11.03 -25.29 -15.60
CA GLY A 16 -11.25 -23.85 -15.54
C GLY A 16 -9.99 -23.20 -14.98
N PHE A 17 -9.26 -22.48 -15.83
CA PHE A 17 -8.25 -21.54 -15.40
C PHE A 17 -8.96 -20.45 -14.59
N ALA A 18 -8.90 -20.55 -13.27
CA ALA A 18 -8.97 -19.37 -12.44
C ALA A 18 -7.79 -18.50 -12.87
N ALA A 19 -8.07 -17.28 -13.35
CA ALA A 19 -7.05 -16.29 -13.60
C ALA A 19 -6.38 -15.92 -12.27
N THR A 20 -5.34 -16.66 -11.91
CA THR A 20 -4.33 -16.19 -10.98
C THR A 20 -3.65 -15.02 -11.66
N LEU A 21 -3.58 -13.86 -10.99
CA LEU A 21 -2.62 -12.83 -11.34
C LEU A 21 -1.22 -13.47 -11.46
N HIS A 22 -0.37 -12.90 -12.30
CA HIS A 22 0.75 -13.56 -12.99
C HIS A 22 1.88 -14.07 -12.07
N ALA A 23 1.62 -15.15 -11.33
CA ALA A 23 2.66 -15.91 -10.66
C ALA A 23 3.54 -16.56 -11.73
N ARG A 24 4.84 -16.23 -11.69
CA ARG A 24 5.86 -16.80 -12.59
C ARG A 24 6.91 -17.55 -11.77
N THR A 25 7.57 -18.50 -12.42
CA THR A 25 8.72 -19.19 -11.84
C THR A 25 9.97 -18.35 -12.10
N TRP A 26 10.53 -17.79 -11.03
CA TRP A 26 11.82 -17.11 -11.01
C TRP A 26 12.93 -18.13 -10.83
N THR A 27 14.04 -17.95 -11.53
CA THR A 27 15.15 -18.90 -11.56
C THR A 27 16.46 -18.18 -11.31
N ASP A 28 17.34 -18.78 -10.53
CA ASP A 28 18.68 -18.25 -10.31
C ASP A 28 19.59 -18.49 -11.53
N LYS A 29 20.75 -17.81 -11.58
CA LYS A 29 21.71 -17.94 -12.68
C LYS A 29 22.24 -19.36 -12.91
N THR A 30 22.17 -20.23 -11.89
CA THR A 30 22.62 -21.61 -12.01
C THR A 30 21.50 -22.56 -12.45
N GLY A 31 20.24 -22.16 -12.34
CA GLY A 31 19.08 -23.01 -12.57
C GLY A 31 18.81 -24.04 -11.46
N ALA A 32 19.59 -24.02 -10.36
CA ALA A 32 19.44 -24.94 -9.24
C ALA A 32 18.32 -24.53 -8.28
N TYR A 33 17.96 -23.24 -8.29
CA TYR A 33 16.95 -22.68 -7.41
C TYR A 33 15.86 -22.00 -8.22
N THR A 34 14.62 -22.38 -7.92
CA THR A 34 13.42 -21.80 -8.54
C THR A 34 12.42 -21.38 -7.47
N LEU A 35 11.72 -20.28 -7.72
CA LEU A 35 10.71 -19.72 -6.84
C LEU A 35 9.48 -19.32 -7.63
N ASP A 36 8.32 -19.86 -7.28
CA ASP A 36 7.04 -19.40 -7.83
C ASP A 36 6.56 -18.17 -7.04
N ALA A 37 6.51 -17.03 -7.72
CA ALA A 37 6.11 -15.75 -7.12
C ALA A 37 5.65 -14.74 -8.19
N GLU A 38 4.81 -13.79 -7.76
CA GLU A 38 4.38 -12.66 -8.58
C GLU A 38 5.43 -11.54 -8.53
N LEU A 39 5.63 -10.85 -9.66
CA LEU A 39 6.43 -9.61 -9.66
C LEU A 39 5.68 -8.54 -8.84
N PHE A 40 6.32 -8.04 -7.79
CA PHE A 40 5.78 -6.92 -7.04
C PHE A 40 6.35 -5.59 -7.53
N ALA A 41 7.68 -5.47 -7.53
CA ALA A 41 8.40 -4.28 -7.97
C ALA A 41 9.84 -4.63 -8.38
N PHE A 42 10.53 -3.75 -9.11
CA PHE A 42 11.97 -3.85 -9.36
C PHE A 42 12.59 -2.47 -9.61
N ASN A 43 13.89 -2.33 -9.33
CA ASN A 43 14.72 -1.20 -9.71
C ASN A 43 15.90 -1.69 -10.59
N GLN A 44 17.00 -0.92 -10.67
CA GLN A 44 18.17 -1.31 -11.48
C GLN A 44 18.97 -2.47 -10.88
N GLU A 45 18.91 -2.68 -9.57
CA GLU A 45 19.78 -3.61 -8.83
C GLU A 45 19.03 -4.77 -8.21
N HIS A 46 17.76 -4.57 -7.85
CA HIS A 46 16.96 -5.45 -7.03
C HIS A 46 15.58 -5.71 -7.64
N VAL A 47 15.10 -6.95 -7.48
CA VAL A 47 13.72 -7.34 -7.75
C VAL A 47 13.04 -7.70 -6.45
N VAL A 48 11.77 -7.33 -6.32
CA VAL A 48 10.89 -7.71 -5.22
C VAL A 48 9.76 -8.56 -5.78
N VAL A 49 9.62 -9.75 -5.22
CA VAL A 49 8.60 -10.74 -5.59
C VAL A 49 7.73 -11.08 -4.41
N GLN A 50 6.47 -11.41 -4.68
CA GLN A 50 5.49 -11.83 -3.68
C GLN A 50 5.10 -13.29 -3.90
N ARG A 51 5.27 -14.12 -2.87
CA ARG A 51 4.86 -15.52 -2.89
C ARG A 51 3.34 -15.65 -2.66
N ASN A 52 2.79 -16.82 -2.94
CA ASN A 52 1.35 -17.10 -2.77
C ASN A 52 0.84 -16.96 -1.32
N ASP A 53 1.73 -17.07 -0.33
CA ASP A 53 1.43 -16.83 1.09
C ASP A 53 1.45 -15.34 1.48
N GLY A 54 1.78 -14.46 0.53
CA GLY A 54 1.90 -13.03 0.73
C GLY A 54 3.27 -12.58 1.23
N GLU A 55 4.22 -13.51 1.46
CA GLU A 55 5.58 -13.16 1.86
C GLU A 55 6.33 -12.47 0.72
N MET A 56 7.06 -11.41 1.07
CA MET A 56 7.88 -10.63 0.15
C MET A 56 9.33 -11.08 0.22
N GLY A 57 9.93 -11.31 -0.94
CA GLY A 57 11.37 -11.55 -1.09
C GLY A 57 12.01 -10.48 -1.96
N MET A 58 13.15 -9.94 -1.53
CA MET A 58 13.98 -9.05 -2.34
C MET A 58 15.26 -9.79 -2.72
N PHE A 59 15.59 -9.77 -4.01
CA PHE A 59 16.77 -10.46 -4.55
C PHE A 59 17.54 -9.52 -5.47
N PRO A 60 18.88 -9.56 -5.46
CA PRO A 60 19.70 -8.91 -6.47
C PRO A 60 19.34 -9.41 -7.88
N ILE A 61 19.31 -8.52 -8.87
CA ILE A 61 19.00 -8.88 -10.26
C ILE A 61 20.14 -9.71 -10.86
N ASP A 62 21.39 -9.51 -10.43
CA ASP A 62 22.57 -10.21 -10.94
C ASP A 62 22.51 -11.74 -10.71
N VAL A 63 21.86 -12.18 -9.62
CA VAL A 63 21.67 -13.59 -9.29
C VAL A 63 20.57 -14.28 -10.09
N LEU A 64 19.75 -13.53 -10.85
CA LEU A 64 18.68 -14.09 -11.68
C LEU A 64 19.20 -14.69 -12.98
N SER A 65 18.41 -15.62 -13.54
CA SER A 65 18.61 -16.17 -14.88
C SER A 65 18.51 -15.09 -15.97
N ASP A 66 19.12 -15.34 -17.13
CA ASP A 66 19.05 -14.40 -18.26
C ASP A 66 17.62 -14.22 -18.78
N ALA A 67 16.78 -15.26 -18.69
CA ALA A 67 15.36 -15.18 -19.04
C ALA A 67 14.58 -14.26 -18.09
N ASP A 68 14.89 -14.32 -16.79
CA ASP A 68 14.26 -13.45 -15.80
C ASP A 68 14.72 -12.01 -15.92
N LYS A 69 16.01 -11.78 -16.21
CA LYS A 69 16.56 -10.45 -16.52
C LYS A 69 15.90 -9.84 -17.76
N ALA A 70 15.71 -10.64 -18.82
CA ALA A 70 15.04 -10.18 -20.04
C ALA A 70 13.57 -9.81 -19.78
N TYR A 71 12.87 -10.56 -18.91
CA TYR A 71 11.51 -10.20 -18.51
C TYR A 71 11.43 -8.85 -17.78
N LEU A 72 12.38 -8.53 -16.90
CA LEU A 72 12.41 -7.24 -16.20
C LEU A 72 12.57 -6.04 -17.16
N GLN A 73 13.07 -6.27 -18.37
CA GLN A 73 13.15 -5.25 -19.42
C GLN A 73 11.84 -5.10 -20.23
N SER A 74 10.83 -5.93 -19.99
CA SER A 74 9.55 -5.88 -20.70
C SER A 74 8.66 -4.73 -20.21
N GLU A 75 7.81 -4.22 -21.10
CA GLU A 75 6.78 -3.23 -20.75
C GLU A 75 5.78 -3.78 -19.71
N GLU A 76 5.52 -5.09 -19.74
CA GLU A 76 4.65 -5.74 -18.77
C GLU A 76 5.22 -5.63 -17.36
N ALA A 77 6.50 -5.97 -17.17
CA ALA A 77 7.17 -5.87 -15.89
C ALA A 77 7.19 -4.43 -15.39
N ALA A 78 7.57 -3.47 -16.24
CA ALA A 78 7.60 -2.05 -15.89
C ALA A 78 6.22 -1.54 -15.45
N ARG A 79 5.17 -1.94 -16.18
CA ARG A 79 3.78 -1.59 -15.85
C ARG A 79 3.34 -2.19 -14.52
N LEU A 80 3.67 -3.46 -14.24
CA LEU A 80 3.30 -4.12 -12.98
C LEU A 80 4.01 -3.48 -11.78
N SER A 81 5.32 -3.22 -11.92
CA SER A 81 6.13 -2.54 -10.91
C SER A 81 5.56 -1.15 -10.57
N GLY A 82 5.34 -0.31 -11.58
CA GLY A 82 4.74 1.02 -11.39
C GLY A 82 3.33 0.95 -10.79
N ALA A 83 2.46 0.08 -11.31
CA ALA A 83 1.10 -0.08 -10.80
C ALA A 83 1.03 -0.53 -9.33
N ASN A 84 2.07 -1.18 -8.81
CA ASN A 84 2.14 -1.58 -7.41
C ASN A 84 2.75 -0.49 -6.52
N LEU A 85 3.83 0.17 -6.96
CA LEU A 85 4.50 1.23 -6.21
C LEU A 85 3.69 2.54 -6.15
N ASP A 86 2.97 2.87 -7.22
CA ASP A 86 2.25 4.15 -7.36
C ASP A 86 0.86 4.14 -6.72
N LYS A 87 0.44 3.02 -6.12
CA LYS A 87 -0.85 2.93 -5.42
C LYS A 87 -0.87 3.87 -4.22
N GLU A 88 -1.96 4.62 -4.06
CA GLU A 88 -2.15 5.48 -2.88
C GLU A 88 -2.04 4.68 -1.58
N GLN A 89 -1.12 5.08 -0.71
CA GLN A 89 -0.90 4.43 0.58
C GLN A 89 -1.58 5.25 1.67
N ALA A 90 -2.35 4.58 2.53
CA ALA A 90 -3.03 5.20 3.67
C ALA A 90 -2.40 4.75 5.00
N TRP A 91 -1.84 5.71 5.73
CA TRP A 91 -1.15 5.50 7.00
C TRP A 91 -1.99 5.97 8.17
N THR A 92 -2.15 5.10 9.16
CA THR A 92 -2.92 5.43 10.36
C THR A 92 -2.00 6.06 11.40
N MET A 93 -2.38 7.25 11.85
CA MET A 93 -1.72 8.00 12.92
C MET A 93 -2.24 7.57 14.30
N LYS A 94 -1.52 7.93 15.38
CA LYS A 94 -1.92 7.60 16.76
C LYS A 94 -3.25 8.23 17.19
N ASP A 95 -3.54 9.40 16.67
CA ASP A 95 -4.78 10.13 16.89
C ASP A 95 -5.95 9.61 16.01
N GLY A 96 -5.71 8.56 15.21
CA GLY A 96 -6.70 7.91 14.36
C GLY A 96 -6.87 8.56 12.99
N TYR A 97 -6.20 9.69 12.71
CA TYR A 97 -6.23 10.29 11.38
C TYR A 97 -5.52 9.39 10.37
N ARG A 98 -5.97 9.47 9.11
CA ARG A 98 -5.36 8.77 7.98
C ARG A 98 -4.58 9.76 7.13
N LEU A 99 -3.27 9.59 7.06
CA LEU A 99 -2.41 10.30 6.13
C LEU A 99 -2.34 9.52 4.83
N VAL A 100 -2.68 10.16 3.72
CA VAL A 100 -2.57 9.56 2.38
C VAL A 100 -1.32 10.11 1.71
N GLY A 101 -0.38 9.22 1.41
CA GLY A 101 0.90 9.58 0.80
C GLY A 101 1.83 8.38 0.68
N ARG A 102 2.74 8.44 -0.29
CA ARG A 102 3.69 7.37 -0.60
C ARG A 102 4.93 7.52 0.26
N ILE A 103 5.33 6.47 0.95
CA ILE A 103 6.63 6.47 1.64
C ILE A 103 7.72 6.35 0.60
N VAL A 104 8.75 7.19 0.68
CA VAL A 104 9.84 7.21 -0.30
C VAL A 104 11.21 6.89 0.31
N ASP A 105 11.45 7.25 1.57
CA ASP A 105 12.76 7.08 2.21
C ASP A 105 12.62 7.07 3.75
N TYR A 106 13.69 6.70 4.45
CA TYR A 106 13.89 6.97 5.87
C TYR A 106 14.60 8.31 6.08
N ALA A 107 14.41 8.91 7.26
CA ALA A 107 15.10 10.13 7.61
C ALA A 107 15.43 10.22 9.10
N LYS A 108 16.67 10.62 9.39
CA LYS A 108 17.13 11.12 10.68
C LYS A 108 17.54 12.57 10.51
N MET A 109 16.86 13.51 11.17
CA MET A 109 17.19 14.93 11.06
C MET A 109 17.28 15.64 12.39
N LYS A 110 18.20 16.58 12.48
CA LYS A 110 18.31 17.52 13.61
C LYS A 110 17.47 18.75 13.32
N VAL A 111 16.54 19.04 14.22
CA VAL A 111 15.68 20.21 14.16
C VAL A 111 16.01 21.16 15.28
N THR A 112 16.47 22.35 14.93
CA THR A 112 16.77 23.43 15.87
C THR A 112 15.59 24.38 15.95
N VAL A 113 14.99 24.53 17.11
CA VAL A 113 13.90 25.45 17.37
C VAL A 113 14.39 26.56 18.28
N GLN A 114 14.23 27.81 17.84
CA GLN A 114 14.78 28.96 18.56
C GLN A 114 13.99 30.23 18.29
N ARG A 115 14.11 31.18 19.22
CA ARG A 115 13.55 32.52 19.08
C ARG A 115 14.66 33.51 18.77
N ARG A 116 14.59 34.19 17.62
CA ARG A 116 15.53 35.26 17.21
C ARG A 116 14.76 36.52 16.84
N ARG A 117 15.13 37.67 17.42
CA ARG A 117 14.50 38.98 17.15
C ARG A 117 12.96 38.93 17.20
N ALA A 118 12.42 38.37 18.27
CA ALA A 118 10.98 38.15 18.52
C ALA A 118 10.24 37.26 17.50
N LYS A 119 10.95 36.60 16.59
CA LYS A 119 10.39 35.63 15.64
C LYS A 119 10.81 34.21 16.01
N SER A 120 9.93 33.26 15.72
CA SER A 120 10.15 31.83 15.92
C SER A 120 10.80 31.25 14.65
N TRP A 121 11.91 30.54 14.81
CA TRP A 121 12.72 29.95 13.73
C TRP A 121 12.87 28.45 13.95
N ILE A 122 12.74 27.70 12.86
CA ILE A 122 13.02 26.26 12.77
C ILE A 122 14.16 26.11 11.78
N ASN A 123 15.29 25.56 12.25
CA ASN A 123 16.58 25.63 11.55
C ASN A 123 16.84 27.08 11.12
N ASP A 124 16.89 27.32 9.81
CA ASP A 124 17.14 28.64 9.21
C ASP A 124 15.90 29.26 8.54
N ARG A 125 14.70 28.73 8.80
CA ARG A 125 13.44 29.24 8.25
C ARG A 125 12.52 29.76 9.35
N GLN A 126 11.76 30.81 9.03
CA GLN A 126 10.77 31.34 9.95
C GLN A 126 9.61 30.33 10.09
N TYR A 127 9.22 30.00 11.32
CA TYR A 127 8.17 29.00 11.59
C TYR A 127 6.87 29.27 10.82
N LYS A 128 6.41 30.52 10.81
CA LYS A 128 5.17 30.92 10.13
C LYS A 128 5.23 30.87 8.60
N SER A 129 6.42 30.78 8.00
CA SER A 129 6.58 30.62 6.55
C SER A 129 6.71 29.15 6.12
N LEU A 130 6.76 28.22 7.06
CA LEU A 130 6.80 26.79 6.75
C LEU A 130 5.43 26.32 6.23
N PRO A 131 5.39 25.27 5.39
CA PRO A 131 4.13 24.63 5.02
C PRO A 131 3.33 24.19 6.27
N PRO A 132 1.98 24.25 6.23
CA PRO A 132 1.15 23.91 7.39
C PRO A 132 1.45 22.53 7.99
N VAL A 133 1.75 21.54 7.14
CA VAL A 133 2.13 20.18 7.55
C VAL A 133 3.37 20.18 8.44
N TYR A 134 4.42 20.91 8.05
CA TYR A 134 5.63 21.05 8.88
C TYR A 134 5.35 21.74 10.21
N GLN A 135 4.49 22.77 10.23
CA GLN A 135 4.12 23.44 11.48
C GLN A 135 3.42 22.47 12.43
N VAL A 136 2.50 21.64 11.92
CA VAL A 136 1.84 20.58 12.70
C VAL A 136 2.87 19.58 13.23
N ILE A 137 3.78 19.09 12.39
CA ILE A 137 4.82 18.14 12.79
C ILE A 137 5.66 18.71 13.93
N ILE A 138 6.14 19.96 13.83
CA ILE A 138 6.94 20.61 14.88
C ILE A 138 6.16 20.70 16.19
N ARG A 139 4.88 21.10 16.16
CA ARG A 139 4.06 21.18 17.36
C ARG A 139 3.84 19.80 17.98
N LYS A 140 3.53 18.78 17.18
CA LYS A 140 3.37 17.39 17.66
C LYS A 140 4.68 16.78 18.18
N SER A 141 5.83 17.13 17.59
CA SER A 141 7.14 16.79 18.15
C SER A 141 7.34 17.42 19.52
N LEU A 142 6.94 18.69 19.68
CA LEU A 142 7.03 19.35 20.97
C LEU A 142 6.11 18.70 22.02
N GLU A 143 4.88 18.36 21.64
CA GLU A 143 3.96 17.62 22.52
C GLU A 143 4.61 16.32 23.03
N HIS A 144 5.22 15.56 22.12
CA HIS A 144 5.83 14.28 22.44
C HIS A 144 7.11 14.41 23.29
N LEU A 145 8.02 15.30 22.90
CA LEU A 145 9.36 15.40 23.51
C LEU A 145 9.36 16.17 24.84
N GLU A 146 8.48 17.16 24.99
CA GLU A 146 8.42 18.00 26.19
C GLU A 146 7.19 17.69 27.06
N GLY A 147 6.34 16.74 26.64
CA GLY A 147 5.17 16.30 27.42
C GLY A 147 4.08 17.37 27.55
N ILE A 148 3.95 18.25 26.56
CA ILE A 148 2.98 19.34 26.56
C ILE A 148 1.74 18.90 25.80
N GLU A 149 0.56 18.98 26.40
CA GLU A 149 -0.69 18.59 25.71
C GLU A 149 -1.21 19.70 24.78
N ASP A 150 -1.71 19.28 23.61
CA ASP A 150 -2.38 20.10 22.60
C ASP A 150 -1.65 21.42 22.31
N VAL A 151 -0.43 21.32 21.77
CA VAL A 151 0.39 22.49 21.46
C VAL A 151 -0.21 23.19 20.25
N ASP A 152 -0.82 24.35 20.50
CA ASP A 152 -1.20 25.33 19.48
C ASP A 152 -0.08 26.37 19.28
N ASP A 153 -0.26 27.31 18.35
CA ASP A 153 0.75 28.33 18.06
C ASP A 153 1.03 29.23 19.28
N ARG A 154 0.01 29.47 20.13
CA ARG A 154 0.17 30.30 21.34
C ARG A 154 1.02 29.60 22.38
N LYS A 155 0.75 28.32 22.64
CA LYS A 155 1.53 27.47 23.56
C LYS A 155 2.94 27.27 23.03
N PHE A 156 3.10 27.10 21.72
CA PHE A 156 4.41 27.03 21.07
C PHE A 156 5.24 28.29 21.32
N ASP A 157 4.67 29.47 21.05
CA ASP A 157 5.35 30.76 21.29
C ASP A 157 5.63 30.99 22.78
N ALA A 158 4.71 30.59 23.67
CA ALA A 158 4.89 30.67 25.12
C ALA A 158 6.01 29.74 25.60
N TRP A 159 6.12 28.52 25.05
CA TRP A 159 7.21 27.61 25.33
C TRP A 159 8.56 28.18 24.85
N LEU A 160 8.60 28.74 23.64
CA LEU A 160 9.80 29.41 23.11
C LEU A 160 10.28 30.58 23.98
N LEU A 161 9.36 31.34 24.57
CA LEU A 161 9.70 32.41 25.52
C LEU A 161 10.43 31.88 26.76
N LYS A 162 10.02 30.71 27.27
CA LYS A 162 10.65 30.08 28.45
C LYS A 162 12.09 29.67 28.18
N GLN A 163 12.46 29.41 26.93
CA GLN A 163 13.84 29.05 26.54
C GLN A 163 14.82 30.23 26.59
N LYS A 164 14.35 31.46 26.86
CA LYS A 164 15.20 32.68 26.99
C LYS A 164 16.16 32.89 25.82
N GLY A 165 15.76 32.49 24.62
CA GLY A 165 16.57 32.62 23.40
C GLY A 165 17.62 31.52 23.20
N GLN A 166 17.74 30.55 24.12
CA GLN A 166 18.58 29.38 23.91
C GLN A 166 17.95 28.47 22.84
N PRO A 167 18.72 28.00 21.85
CA PRO A 167 18.23 27.05 20.87
C PRO A 167 17.97 25.69 21.52
N ARG A 168 16.88 25.05 21.13
CA ARG A 168 16.56 23.68 21.49
C ARG A 168 16.72 22.81 20.24
N VAL A 169 17.47 21.74 20.36
CA VAL A 169 17.74 20.81 19.25
C VAL A 169 17.02 19.51 19.55
N PHE A 170 16.30 19.01 18.55
CA PHE A 170 15.57 17.75 18.60
C PHE A 170 16.08 16.84 17.50
N ASP A 171 16.29 15.57 17.83
CA ASP A 171 16.50 14.53 16.84
C ASP A 171 15.11 13.99 16.44
N ILE A 172 14.79 14.08 15.14
CA ILE A 172 13.57 13.55 14.56
C ILE A 172 13.93 12.36 13.69
N GLU A 173 13.39 11.21 14.05
CA GLU A 173 13.48 9.96 13.30
C GLU A 173 12.13 9.64 12.70
N GLY A 174 12.10 9.28 11.42
CA GLY A 174 10.86 9.01 10.72
C GLY A 174 11.04 8.53 9.30
N VAL A 175 9.95 8.62 8.55
CA VAL A 175 9.89 8.32 7.12
C VAL A 175 9.61 9.58 6.33
N VAL A 176 10.19 9.67 5.14
CA VAL A 176 9.85 10.68 4.14
C VAL A 176 8.61 10.20 3.40
N ILE A 177 7.59 11.03 3.38
CA ILE A 177 6.32 10.77 2.69
C ILE A 177 6.11 11.83 1.62
N GLU A 178 5.94 11.37 0.38
CA GLU A 178 5.45 12.17 -0.73
C GLU A 178 3.92 12.24 -0.66
N LEU A 179 3.39 13.46 -0.55
CA LEU A 179 1.95 13.71 -0.57
C LEU A 179 1.46 14.02 -2.00
N LYS A 180 0.12 14.13 -2.17
CA LYS A 180 -0.51 14.41 -3.48
C LYS A 180 -0.08 15.73 -4.12
N ASP A 181 0.48 16.65 -3.34
CA ASP A 181 1.05 17.91 -3.83
C ASP A 181 2.44 17.72 -4.46
N GLY A 182 2.98 16.50 -4.47
CA GLY A 182 4.31 16.16 -4.97
C GLY A 182 5.44 16.58 -4.03
N ASN A 183 5.12 17.10 -2.83
CA ASN A 183 6.13 17.50 -1.86
C ASN A 183 6.41 16.35 -0.89
N GLU A 184 7.67 16.24 -0.52
CA GLU A 184 8.16 15.28 0.46
C GLU A 184 8.19 15.89 1.86
N TYR A 185 7.67 15.15 2.83
CA TYR A 185 7.61 15.56 4.22
C TYR A 185 8.14 14.45 5.12
N THR A 186 9.08 14.77 6.01
CA THR A 186 9.52 13.83 7.04
C THR A 186 8.49 13.77 8.16
N VAL A 187 7.85 12.61 8.29
CA VAL A 187 6.86 12.33 9.33
C VAL A 187 7.52 11.50 10.42
N PRO A 188 7.61 12.00 11.67
CA PRO A 188 8.22 11.26 12.76
C PRO A 188 7.52 9.94 13.08
N PHE A 189 8.29 8.90 13.44
CA PHE A 189 7.75 7.58 13.78
C PHE A 189 6.71 7.64 14.90
N PHE A 190 6.93 8.48 15.92
CA PHE A 190 6.04 8.53 17.08
C PHE A 190 4.63 9.04 16.75
N LEU A 191 4.39 9.60 15.56
CA LEU A 191 3.05 10.01 15.09
C LEU A 191 2.24 8.83 14.56
N PHE A 192 2.87 7.75 14.12
CA PHE A 192 2.19 6.59 13.55
C PHE A 192 1.57 5.69 14.61
N SER A 193 0.46 5.04 14.25
CA SER A 193 -0.14 3.97 15.07
C SER A 193 0.84 2.82 15.26
N ASN A 194 0.70 2.05 16.34
CA ASN A 194 1.59 0.91 16.63
C ASN A 194 1.64 -0.12 15.49
N GLU A 195 0.52 -0.32 14.78
CA GLU A 195 0.44 -1.23 13.64
C GLU A 195 1.28 -0.73 12.46
N SER A 196 1.14 0.54 12.10
CA SER A 196 1.95 1.15 11.03
C SER A 196 3.43 1.19 11.44
N LEU A 197 3.71 1.58 12.68
CA LEU A 197 5.06 1.71 13.22
C LEU A 197 5.80 0.37 13.24
N LYS A 198 5.13 -0.74 13.57
CA LYS A 198 5.76 -2.07 13.57
C LYS A 198 6.42 -2.39 12.24
N ILE A 199 5.78 -1.98 11.14
CA ILE A 199 6.24 -2.28 9.78
C ILE A 199 7.32 -1.29 9.37
N LEU A 200 7.09 0.00 9.62
CA LEU A 200 8.05 1.04 9.29
C LEU A 200 9.36 0.91 10.08
N LYS A 201 9.31 0.37 11.31
CA LYS A 201 10.51 0.15 12.11
C LYS A 201 11.30 -1.11 11.72
N THR A 202 10.68 -2.10 11.07
CA THR A 202 11.41 -3.31 10.66
C THR A 202 12.56 -2.97 9.70
N GLY A 203 12.36 -2.07 8.75
CA GLY A 203 13.44 -1.63 7.84
C GLY A 203 14.35 -0.54 8.42
N TRP A 204 13.93 0.12 9.50
CA TRP A 204 14.67 1.24 10.10
C TRP A 204 15.93 0.79 10.84
N ASP A 205 15.87 -0.33 11.56
CA ASP A 205 17.02 -0.82 12.32
C ASP A 205 18.16 -1.24 11.38
N GLU A 206 17.82 -1.80 10.22
CA GLU A 206 18.77 -2.13 9.16
C GLU A 206 19.33 -0.85 8.50
N TRP A 207 18.47 0.13 8.20
CA TRP A 207 18.88 1.45 7.69
C TRP A 207 19.87 2.14 8.64
N LEU A 208 19.61 2.13 9.95
CA LEU A 208 20.52 2.68 10.96
C LEU A 208 21.86 1.96 11.02
N ALA A 209 21.87 0.64 10.81
CA ALA A 209 23.10 -0.15 10.82
C ALA A 209 23.98 0.15 9.60
N ALA A 210 23.38 0.41 8.44
CA ALA A 210 24.08 0.84 7.24
C ALA A 210 24.54 2.31 7.30
N HIS A 211 23.74 3.18 7.93
CA HIS A 211 23.92 4.64 7.94
C HIS A 211 24.30 5.20 9.32
N GLY A 212 25.21 4.54 10.06
CA GLY A 212 25.64 4.93 11.41
C GLY A 212 26.09 6.41 11.57
N ASP A 213 26.48 6.82 12.79
CA ASP A 213 26.66 8.24 13.21
C ASP A 213 27.57 9.13 12.32
N ALA A 214 28.39 8.55 11.44
CA ALA A 214 29.08 9.26 10.38
C ALA A 214 28.35 8.97 9.07
N GLY A 215 27.57 9.95 8.58
CA GLY A 215 26.88 9.91 7.29
C GLY A 215 27.85 9.71 6.14
N GLN A 216 28.22 8.46 5.92
CA GLN A 216 28.97 8.04 4.76
C GLN A 216 27.93 7.88 3.66
N ASP A 217 27.93 8.85 2.73
CA ASP A 217 27.00 8.98 1.61
C ASP A 217 27.22 7.84 0.59
N ASP A 218 26.91 6.61 0.99
CA ASP A 218 26.79 5.50 0.05
C ASP A 218 25.42 5.61 -0.65
N TYR A 219 25.43 6.30 -1.80
CA TYR A 219 24.24 6.53 -2.60
C TYR A 219 23.57 5.24 -3.08
N GLU A 220 24.32 4.17 -3.30
CA GLU A 220 23.80 2.87 -3.76
C GLU A 220 23.06 2.18 -2.61
N ALA A 221 23.69 2.06 -1.44
CA ALA A 221 23.06 1.50 -0.24
C ALA A 221 21.77 2.26 0.15
N LYS A 222 21.76 3.58 0.01
CA LYS A 222 20.58 4.40 0.26
C LYS A 222 19.43 4.11 -0.70
N ASN A 223 19.71 3.90 -1.98
CA ASN A 223 18.69 3.63 -3.00
C ASN A 223 18.03 2.26 -2.79
N ASP A 224 18.80 1.25 -2.42
CA ASP A 224 18.29 -0.09 -2.14
C ASP A 224 17.36 -0.13 -0.94
N GLU A 225 17.73 0.57 0.14
CA GLU A 225 16.92 0.63 1.34
C GLU A 225 15.62 1.41 1.12
N SER A 226 15.71 2.53 0.39
CA SER A 226 14.54 3.30 -0.04
C SER A 226 13.59 2.44 -0.87
N PHE A 227 14.14 1.68 -1.83
CA PHE A 227 13.37 0.80 -2.69
C PHE A 227 12.70 -0.35 -1.93
N ARG A 228 13.43 -0.95 -0.98
CA ARG A 228 12.89 -1.99 -0.11
C ARG A 228 11.76 -1.47 0.76
N LEU A 229 11.94 -0.31 1.40
CA LEU A 229 10.91 0.37 2.19
C LEU A 229 9.67 0.64 1.36
N GLN A 230 9.83 1.24 0.18
CA GLN A 230 8.75 1.52 -0.77
C GLN A 230 7.96 0.26 -1.13
N SER A 231 8.67 -0.83 -1.45
CA SER A 231 8.07 -2.10 -1.84
C SER A 231 7.29 -2.75 -0.68
N MET A 232 7.86 -2.79 0.52
CA MET A 232 7.18 -3.31 1.72
C MET A 232 5.93 -2.49 2.07
N ALA A 233 6.04 -1.16 2.01
CA ALA A 233 4.96 -0.23 2.27
C ALA A 233 3.80 -0.43 1.29
N ALA A 234 4.09 -0.55 0.00
CA ALA A 234 3.09 -0.81 -1.03
C ALA A 234 2.44 -2.20 -0.86
N ALA A 235 3.24 -3.24 -0.59
CA ALA A 235 2.75 -4.62 -0.46
C ALA A 235 1.76 -4.77 0.68
N MET A 236 2.04 -4.14 1.81
CA MET A 236 1.17 -4.11 2.96
C MET A 236 -0.20 -3.46 2.63
N GLN A 237 -0.20 -2.34 1.91
CA GLN A 237 -1.44 -1.67 1.52
C GLN A 237 -2.23 -2.52 0.54
N HIS A 238 -1.54 -3.19 -0.38
CA HIS A 238 -2.14 -4.15 -1.28
C HIS A 238 -2.82 -5.29 -0.51
N GLN A 239 -2.14 -5.89 0.47
CA GLN A 239 -2.69 -6.95 1.31
C GLN A 239 -3.91 -6.48 2.13
N ARG A 240 -3.89 -5.26 2.66
CA ARG A 240 -5.04 -4.68 3.38
C ARG A 240 -6.26 -4.50 2.47
N ALA A 241 -6.05 -4.09 1.23
CA ALA A 241 -7.13 -3.96 0.24
C ALA A 241 -7.77 -5.33 -0.04
N ILE A 242 -6.94 -6.35 -0.32
CA ILE A 242 -7.39 -7.73 -0.55
C ILE A 242 -8.16 -8.27 0.67
N ASN A 243 -7.60 -8.15 1.87
CA ASN A 243 -8.24 -8.62 3.09
C ASN A 243 -9.60 -7.95 3.33
N ARG A 244 -9.73 -6.66 2.99
CA ARG A 244 -10.99 -5.93 3.08
C ARG A 244 -12.01 -6.45 2.07
N GLU A 245 -11.61 -6.73 0.85
CA GLU A 245 -12.47 -7.31 -0.18
C GLU A 245 -12.95 -8.71 0.24
N ILE A 246 -12.05 -9.57 0.72
CA ILE A 246 -12.39 -10.89 1.27
C ILE A 246 -13.36 -10.77 2.45
N ALA A 247 -13.12 -9.85 3.38
CA ALA A 247 -14.02 -9.63 4.52
C ALA A 247 -15.42 -9.19 4.06
N VAL A 248 -15.52 -8.29 3.07
CA VAL A 248 -16.80 -7.88 2.48
C VAL A 248 -17.48 -9.05 1.77
N ALA A 249 -16.74 -9.85 1.02
CA ALA A 249 -17.26 -11.05 0.36
C ALA A 249 -17.76 -12.09 1.37
N ASN A 250 -17.01 -12.34 2.45
CA ASN A 250 -17.41 -13.22 3.55
C ASN A 250 -18.64 -12.69 4.29
N LEU A 251 -18.74 -11.38 4.52
CA LEU A 251 -19.94 -10.77 5.10
C LEU A 251 -21.17 -10.94 4.19
N ALA A 252 -20.99 -10.77 2.88
CA ALA A 252 -22.03 -11.01 1.90
C ALA A 252 -22.45 -12.49 1.89
N MET A 253 -21.49 -13.42 1.91
CA MET A 253 -21.74 -14.86 1.93
C MET A 253 -22.45 -15.29 3.22
N ASN A 254 -21.97 -14.85 4.39
CA ASN A 254 -22.61 -15.12 5.68
C ASN A 254 -24.03 -14.55 5.75
N SER A 255 -24.26 -13.36 5.18
CA SER A 255 -25.60 -12.77 5.08
C SER A 255 -26.53 -13.60 4.18
N VAL A 256 -26.00 -14.30 3.17
CA VAL A 256 -26.78 -15.22 2.34
C VAL A 256 -27.04 -16.53 3.09
N THR A 257 -26.02 -17.13 3.73
CA THR A 257 -26.15 -18.37 4.51
C THR A 257 -27.09 -18.21 5.72
N ALA A 258 -27.09 -17.05 6.37
CA ALA A 258 -28.00 -16.72 7.48
C ALA A 258 -29.43 -16.39 7.01
N GLY A 259 -29.73 -16.47 5.71
CA GLY A 259 -31.03 -16.15 5.13
C GLY A 259 -31.40 -14.66 5.17
N LEU A 260 -30.48 -13.78 5.57
CA LEU A 260 -30.71 -12.34 5.66
C LEU A 260 -30.73 -11.67 4.28
N THR A 261 -30.04 -12.24 3.30
CA THR A 261 -29.99 -11.79 1.90
C THR A 261 -29.99 -13.00 0.96
N SER A 262 -30.19 -12.78 -0.34
CA SER A 262 -30.14 -13.81 -1.37
C SER A 262 -29.24 -13.33 -2.51
N PHE A 263 -28.65 -14.26 -3.26
CA PHE A 263 -28.01 -13.92 -4.53
C PHE A 263 -29.07 -13.76 -5.62
N TRP A 264 -28.94 -12.71 -6.42
CA TRP A 264 -29.83 -12.40 -7.54
C TRP A 264 -29.00 -12.19 -8.79
N GLU A 265 -29.40 -12.84 -9.88
CA GLU A 265 -28.85 -12.59 -11.20
C GLU A 265 -29.64 -11.44 -11.83
N VAL A 266 -28.90 -10.41 -12.26
CA VAL A 266 -29.42 -9.19 -12.85
C VAL A 266 -28.85 -9.08 -14.26
N THR A 267 -29.70 -9.10 -15.28
CA THR A 267 -29.28 -8.80 -16.65
C THR A 267 -28.98 -7.30 -16.76
N LEU A 268 -27.87 -6.94 -17.40
CA LEU A 268 -27.44 -5.59 -17.66
C LEU A 268 -27.35 -5.34 -19.16
N TYR A 269 -27.95 -4.24 -19.60
CA TYR A 269 -27.85 -3.73 -20.97
C TYR A 269 -27.01 -2.45 -20.99
N PRO A 270 -26.05 -2.30 -21.90
CA PRO A 270 -25.27 -1.07 -22.03
C PRO A 270 -26.18 0.11 -22.38
N ASN A 271 -25.90 1.29 -21.82
CA ASN A 271 -26.58 2.52 -22.23
C ASN A 271 -26.04 3.02 -23.58
N GLN A 272 -26.80 3.88 -24.28
CA GLN A 272 -26.32 4.48 -25.53
C GLN A 272 -24.96 5.18 -25.31
N GLY A 273 -23.96 4.82 -26.12
CA GLY A 273 -22.58 5.28 -26.01
C GLY A 273 -21.63 4.34 -25.27
N ASN A 274 -22.14 3.29 -24.61
CA ASN A 274 -21.32 2.24 -23.99
C ASN A 274 -21.16 1.06 -24.97
N MET A 275 -19.93 0.75 -25.39
CA MET A 275 -19.62 -0.29 -26.38
C MET A 275 -19.61 -1.73 -25.80
N ALA A 276 -19.93 -1.90 -24.52
CA ALA A 276 -19.97 -3.20 -23.87
C ALA A 276 -21.17 -4.06 -24.33
N SER A 277 -21.01 -5.37 -24.41
CA SER A 277 -22.12 -6.29 -24.72
C SER A 277 -23.06 -6.46 -23.53
N PRO A 278 -24.36 -6.76 -23.75
CA PRO A 278 -25.28 -7.18 -22.70
C PRO A 278 -24.72 -8.38 -21.93
N GLY A 279 -24.86 -8.36 -20.60
CA GLY A 279 -24.35 -9.39 -19.71
C GLY A 279 -25.28 -9.66 -18.55
N TRP A 280 -24.94 -10.62 -17.70
CA TRP A 280 -25.63 -10.87 -16.44
C TRP A 280 -24.62 -10.86 -15.31
N VAL A 281 -25.03 -10.32 -14.16
CA VAL A 281 -24.19 -10.23 -12.97
C VAL A 281 -24.95 -10.76 -11.77
N VAL A 282 -24.24 -11.45 -10.87
CA VAL A 282 -24.84 -11.97 -9.63
C VAL A 282 -24.50 -11.04 -8.49
N VAL A 283 -25.52 -10.50 -7.83
CA VAL A 283 -25.37 -9.53 -6.73
C VAL A 283 -26.18 -9.95 -5.50
N PRO A 284 -25.69 -9.71 -4.27
CA PRO A 284 -26.45 -9.96 -3.07
C PRO A 284 -27.53 -8.90 -2.86
N GLY A 285 -28.70 -9.29 -2.36
CA GLY A 285 -29.79 -8.37 -2.02
C GLY A 285 -30.88 -9.03 -1.17
N ARG A 286 -31.54 -8.25 -0.29
CA ARG A 286 -32.69 -8.73 0.50
C ARG A 286 -33.91 -9.01 -0.38
N ASN A 287 -34.04 -8.26 -1.48
CA ASN A 287 -35.09 -8.39 -2.48
C ASN A 287 -34.58 -7.95 -3.86
N SER A 288 -35.39 -8.16 -4.90
CA SER A 288 -35.05 -7.82 -6.29
C SER A 288 -34.78 -6.32 -6.51
N GLN A 289 -35.43 -5.43 -5.74
CA GLN A 289 -35.20 -3.98 -5.82
C GLN A 289 -33.82 -3.60 -5.28
N GLN A 290 -33.40 -4.19 -4.16
CA GLN A 290 -32.06 -3.95 -3.61
C GLN A 290 -30.98 -4.56 -4.49
N ALA A 291 -31.22 -5.73 -5.09
CA ALA A 291 -30.33 -6.31 -6.09
C ALA A 291 -30.16 -5.41 -7.32
N LYS A 292 -31.26 -4.84 -7.84
CA LYS A 292 -31.23 -3.85 -8.93
C LYS A 292 -30.32 -2.66 -8.58
N PHE A 293 -30.51 -2.09 -7.39
CA PHE A 293 -29.72 -0.96 -6.91
C PHE A 293 -28.24 -1.30 -6.77
N ASN A 294 -27.92 -2.47 -6.20
CA ASN A 294 -26.54 -2.93 -6.03
C ASN A 294 -25.84 -3.17 -7.38
N ALA A 295 -26.55 -3.75 -8.36
CA ALA A 295 -26.02 -3.96 -9.71
C ALA A 295 -25.72 -2.63 -10.43
N LEU A 296 -26.62 -1.64 -10.37
CA LEU A 296 -26.39 -0.32 -10.95
C LEU A 296 -25.25 0.45 -10.28
N ARG A 297 -25.03 0.23 -8.97
CA ARG A 297 -23.92 0.84 -8.25
C ARG A 297 -22.56 0.28 -8.66
N GLN A 298 -22.49 -1.02 -8.96
CA GLN A 298 -21.25 -1.68 -9.41
C GLN A 298 -20.99 -1.47 -10.91
N TYR A 299 -22.04 -1.28 -11.71
CA TYR A 299 -21.95 -1.15 -13.17
C TYR A 299 -22.63 0.15 -13.65
N PRO A 300 -22.02 1.33 -13.39
CA PRO A 300 -22.54 2.60 -13.89
C PRO A 300 -22.47 2.62 -15.43
N GLY A 301 -23.50 3.14 -16.10
CA GLY A 301 -23.58 3.14 -17.57
C GLY A 301 -24.26 1.93 -18.19
N PHE A 302 -24.90 1.10 -17.37
CA PHE A 302 -25.81 0.03 -17.78
C PHE A 302 -27.23 0.28 -17.27
N THR A 303 -28.23 -0.27 -17.96
CA THR A 303 -29.63 -0.34 -17.55
C THR A 303 -29.96 -1.77 -17.16
N VAL A 304 -30.74 -1.93 -16.08
CA VAL A 304 -31.11 -3.24 -15.56
C VAL A 304 -32.28 -3.84 -16.33
N GLY A 305 -32.09 -5.07 -16.80
CA GLY A 305 -33.08 -5.96 -17.39
C GLY A 305 -33.74 -6.91 -16.37
N PRO A 306 -34.13 -8.13 -16.81
CA PRO A 306 -34.71 -9.14 -15.93
C PRO A 306 -33.84 -9.47 -14.71
N ILE A 307 -34.50 -9.75 -13.58
CA ILE A 307 -33.85 -10.11 -12.32
C ILE A 307 -34.44 -11.43 -11.83
N ARG A 308 -33.58 -12.40 -11.48
CA ARG A 308 -34.01 -13.67 -10.88
C ARG A 308 -33.22 -14.01 -9.63
N LYS A 309 -33.86 -14.65 -8.66
CA LYS A 309 -33.18 -15.14 -7.45
C LYS A 309 -32.40 -16.43 -7.80
N VAL A 310 -31.16 -16.51 -7.34
CA VAL A 310 -30.22 -17.61 -7.64
C VAL A 310 -29.99 -18.50 -6.42
N SER A 311 -30.07 -17.95 -5.20
CA SER A 311 -29.90 -18.76 -3.98
C SER A 311 -31.12 -19.64 -3.72
N ARG A 312 -30.90 -20.94 -3.49
CA ARG A 312 -31.87 -21.84 -2.85
C ARG A 312 -31.99 -21.51 -1.36
#